data_AF-A0A2S3I9D3-F1
#
_entry.id   AF-A0A2S3I9D3-F1
#
_cell.length_a   1.000
_cell.length_b   1.000
_cell.length_c   1.000
_cell.angle_alpha   90.00
_cell.angle_beta   90.00
_cell.angle_gamma   90.00
#
_symmetry.space_group_name_H-M   'P 1'
#
loop_
_entity.id
_entity.type
_entity.pdbx_description
1 polymer ?
#
loop_
_entity_poly.entity_id
_entity_poly.type
_entity_poly.pdbx_seq_one_letter_code
_entity_poly.pdbx_strand_id
1 'polypeptide(L)'
;MCMLLHQALTLVRCNNLEVSRISSKDSPQMHVAILQSSGITLRKLNITAPGSSPNTDGIHIEQSQNVRVADSRIGTGDDCISVSSGSSFVAVDGIECGPGHGVSIGSLGKNGDTAAVEFVDVRNVRFTDSMNGARIKTWEGGQGYAKSISFTNIEFDNVDHPVLIDQFYRDRSVQVHELEPLPWEKVH
;
A
#
# COMPACT_ATOMS: atom_id res chain seq x y z
N MET A 1 20.64 -9.98 14.82
CA MET A 1 19.90 -9.47 15.98
C MET A 1 18.44 -9.46 15.61
N CYS A 2 17.61 -10.22 16.32
CA CYS A 2 16.24 -10.55 15.98
C CYS A 2 15.33 -9.32 16.07
N MET A 3 14.78 -8.86 14.95
CA MET A 3 13.65 -7.92 14.93
C MET A 3 12.42 -8.66 14.42
N LEU A 4 11.77 -9.41 15.31
CA LEU A 4 10.34 -9.67 15.16
C LEU A 4 9.65 -8.31 15.28
N LEU A 5 9.48 -7.63 14.16
CA LEU A 5 8.71 -6.39 14.11
C LEU A 5 7.24 -6.81 14.15
N HIS A 6 6.58 -6.45 15.25
CA HIS A 6 5.21 -6.83 15.52
C HIS A 6 4.28 -5.82 14.85
N GLN A 7 3.41 -6.30 13.97
CA GLN A 7 2.27 -5.54 13.47
C GLN A 7 1.25 -5.37 14.61
N ALA A 8 0.51 -4.27 14.64
CA ALA A 8 -0.47 -4.05 15.73
C ALA A 8 -1.66 -5.03 15.66
N LEU A 9 -2.16 -5.33 14.45
CA LEU A 9 -3.20 -6.32 14.21
C LEU A 9 -2.93 -7.09 12.92
N THR A 10 -2.87 -8.41 13.00
CA THR A 10 -2.75 -9.30 11.83
C THR A 10 -3.96 -10.23 11.78
N LEU A 11 -4.68 -10.22 10.67
CA LEU A 11 -5.79 -11.10 10.36
C LEU A 11 -5.30 -12.15 9.36
N VAL A 12 -5.19 -13.40 9.80
CA VAL A 12 -4.64 -14.49 8.99
C VAL A 12 -5.67 -15.57 8.80
N ARG A 13 -5.99 -15.89 7.54
CA ARG A 13 -6.98 -16.93 7.19
C ARG A 13 -8.33 -16.74 7.86
N CYS A 14 -8.76 -15.48 7.98
CA CYS A 14 -10.06 -15.11 8.50
C CYS A 14 -11.10 -15.14 7.37
N ASN A 15 -12.32 -15.56 7.70
CA ASN A 15 -13.46 -15.52 6.78
C ASN A 15 -14.62 -14.79 7.44
N ASN A 16 -15.27 -13.87 6.72
CA ASN A 16 -16.48 -13.15 7.15
C ASN A 16 -16.30 -12.41 8.48
N LEU A 17 -15.28 -11.55 8.55
CA LEU A 17 -14.94 -10.79 9.74
C LEU A 17 -15.20 -9.29 9.53
N GLU A 18 -15.78 -8.65 10.54
CA GLU A 18 -15.84 -7.19 10.62
C GLU A 18 -14.97 -6.69 11.79
N VAL A 19 -14.11 -5.71 11.50
CA VAL A 19 -13.44 -4.88 12.50
C VAL A 19 -13.95 -3.46 12.36
N SER A 20 -14.49 -2.90 13.43
CA SER A 20 -15.03 -1.54 13.39
C SER A 20 -14.82 -0.73 14.65
N ARG A 21 -14.72 0.60 14.48
CA ARG A 21 -14.62 1.59 15.58
C ARG A 21 -13.42 1.39 16.49
N ILE A 22 -12.29 0.94 15.95
CA ILE A 22 -11.03 0.85 16.69
C ILE A 22 -10.09 1.98 16.29
N SER A 23 -9.21 2.35 17.21
CA SER A 23 -8.08 3.23 16.94
C SER A 23 -6.78 2.45 17.07
N SER A 24 -5.84 2.67 16.16
CA SER A 24 -4.49 2.10 16.22
C SER A 24 -3.48 3.25 16.11
N LYS A 25 -2.55 3.32 17.06
CA LYS A 25 -1.63 4.45 17.20
C LYS A 25 -0.19 3.97 17.34
N ASP A 26 0.71 4.59 16.59
CA ASP A 26 2.17 4.43 16.67
C ASP A 26 2.61 2.95 16.62
N SER A 27 2.06 2.20 15.66
CA SER A 27 2.50 0.82 15.41
C SER A 27 3.96 0.84 14.95
N PRO A 28 4.83 -0.08 15.41
CA PRO A 28 6.24 -0.11 15.00
C PRO A 28 6.43 -0.62 13.55
N GLN A 29 5.36 -1.08 12.91
CA GLN A 29 5.25 -1.51 11.52
C GLN A 29 3.81 -1.26 11.04
N MET A 30 3.35 -1.96 10.00
CA MET A 30 1.97 -1.94 9.54
C MET A 30 0.96 -2.04 10.70
N HIS A 31 -0.06 -1.19 10.69
CA HIS A 31 -1.08 -1.15 11.73
C HIS A 31 -2.06 -2.31 11.62
N VAL A 32 -2.54 -2.60 10.40
CA VAL A 32 -3.43 -3.73 10.12
C VAL A 32 -2.91 -4.49 8.91
N ALA A 33 -2.71 -5.80 9.05
CA ALA A 33 -2.40 -6.68 7.94
C ALA A 33 -3.52 -7.72 7.74
N ILE A 34 -4.00 -7.85 6.51
CA ILE A 34 -5.03 -8.82 6.09
C ILE A 34 -4.35 -9.80 5.16
N LEU A 35 -4.18 -11.04 5.63
CA LEU A 35 -3.43 -12.07 4.94
C LEU A 35 -4.32 -13.28 4.68
N GLN A 36 -4.35 -13.76 3.44
CA GLN A 36 -4.99 -15.03 3.08
C GLN A 36 -6.46 -15.13 3.53
N SER A 37 -7.18 -14.01 3.52
CA SER A 37 -8.50 -13.88 4.13
C SER A 37 -9.58 -13.57 3.10
N SER A 38 -10.84 -13.84 3.45
CA SER A 38 -11.98 -13.57 2.56
C SER A 38 -13.16 -12.93 3.29
N GLY A 39 -13.84 -11.98 2.66
CA GLY A 39 -15.04 -11.36 3.25
C GLY A 39 -14.70 -10.51 4.49
N ILE A 40 -13.68 -9.66 4.38
CA ILE A 40 -13.23 -8.80 5.48
C ILE A 40 -13.79 -7.40 5.32
N THR A 41 -14.40 -6.86 6.38
CA THR A 41 -14.84 -5.46 6.42
C THR A 41 -14.11 -4.71 7.52
N LEU A 42 -13.38 -3.66 7.14
CA LEU A 42 -12.78 -2.69 8.05
C LEU A 42 -13.55 -1.37 7.92
N ARG A 43 -14.16 -0.86 8.99
CA ARG A 43 -14.95 0.38 8.93
C ARG A 43 -14.83 1.27 10.16
N LYS A 44 -14.86 2.59 9.97
CA LYS A 44 -14.77 3.55 11.09
C LYS A 44 -13.49 3.37 11.89
N LEU A 45 -12.38 3.16 11.20
CA LEU A 45 -11.06 3.05 11.83
C LEU A 45 -10.41 4.44 11.94
N ASN A 46 -9.61 4.62 12.98
CA ASN A 46 -8.74 5.78 13.14
C ASN A 46 -7.30 5.29 13.35
N ILE A 47 -6.46 5.42 12.31
CA ILE A 47 -5.09 4.92 12.30
C ILE A 47 -4.14 6.10 12.22
N THR A 48 -3.20 6.19 13.17
CA THR A 48 -2.26 7.30 13.25
C THR A 48 -0.83 6.86 13.56
N ALA A 49 0.14 7.31 12.78
CA ALA A 49 1.56 7.29 13.10
C ALA A 49 2.22 8.58 12.57
N PRO A 50 3.42 8.97 13.05
CA PRO A 50 4.15 10.11 12.51
C PRO A 50 4.43 9.93 11.00
N GLY A 51 4.28 10.98 10.21
CA GLY A 51 4.54 10.93 8.75
C GLY A 51 5.97 10.58 8.37
N SER A 52 6.92 10.67 9.31
CA SER A 52 8.31 10.26 9.13
C SER A 52 8.59 8.82 9.59
N SER A 53 7.56 8.05 10.00
CA SER A 53 7.72 6.70 10.55
C SER A 53 7.71 5.65 9.43
N PRO A 54 8.86 5.04 9.09
CA PRO A 54 8.96 4.16 7.94
C PRO A 54 8.16 2.87 8.15
N ASN A 55 7.59 2.32 7.07
CA ASN A 55 6.93 1.00 7.06
C ASN A 55 5.73 0.88 8.03
N THR A 56 5.07 2.01 8.33
CA THR A 56 3.87 2.07 9.17
C THR A 56 2.60 2.04 8.34
N ASP A 57 2.52 1.16 7.33
CA ASP A 57 1.35 1.05 6.46
C ASP A 57 0.06 0.98 7.28
N GLY A 58 -0.97 1.74 6.91
CA GLY A 58 -2.22 1.76 7.65
C GLY A 58 -2.92 0.41 7.56
N ILE A 59 -3.27 0.00 6.33
CA ILE A 59 -3.90 -1.28 6.05
C ILE A 59 -3.17 -1.97 4.90
N HIS A 60 -2.57 -3.12 5.18
CA HIS A 60 -1.93 -3.98 4.21
C HIS A 60 -2.85 -5.16 3.85
N ILE A 61 -3.08 -5.38 2.55
CA ILE A 61 -3.96 -6.44 2.04
C ILE A 61 -3.13 -7.34 1.11
N GLU A 62 -2.99 -8.62 1.45
CA GLU A 62 -2.24 -9.58 0.66
C GLU A 62 -2.98 -10.92 0.56
N GLN A 63 -2.93 -11.55 -0.62
CA GLN A 63 -3.54 -12.86 -0.88
C GLN A 63 -5.00 -12.97 -0.42
N SER A 64 -5.77 -11.87 -0.48
CA SER A 64 -7.09 -11.77 0.15
C SER A 64 -8.17 -11.36 -0.84
N GLN A 65 -9.40 -11.82 -0.62
CA GLN A 65 -10.53 -11.60 -1.53
C GLN A 65 -11.71 -10.94 -0.81
N ASN A 66 -12.52 -10.15 -1.53
CA ASN A 66 -13.72 -9.52 -0.98
C ASN A 66 -13.42 -8.71 0.28
N VAL A 67 -12.48 -7.78 0.17
CA VAL A 67 -12.05 -6.90 1.26
C VAL A 67 -12.68 -5.53 1.07
N ARG A 68 -13.40 -5.02 2.08
CA ARG A 68 -13.95 -3.67 2.10
C ARG A 68 -13.30 -2.83 3.21
N VAL A 69 -12.72 -1.70 2.84
CA VAL A 69 -12.24 -0.67 3.77
C VAL A 69 -13.11 0.57 3.58
N ALA A 70 -13.76 1.05 4.64
CA ALA A 70 -14.71 2.16 4.53
C ALA A 70 -14.69 3.15 5.69
N ASP A 71 -15.11 4.38 5.42
CA ASP A 71 -15.41 5.42 6.43
C ASP A 71 -14.29 5.60 7.47
N SER A 72 -13.03 5.64 7.04
CA SER A 72 -11.88 5.58 7.96
C SER A 72 -10.91 6.73 7.74
N ARG A 73 -10.22 7.11 8.82
CA ARG A 73 -9.15 8.11 8.81
C ARG A 73 -7.81 7.42 9.05
N ILE A 74 -6.89 7.59 8.13
CA ILE A 74 -5.61 6.88 8.13
C ILE A 74 -4.51 7.89 7.79
N GLY A 75 -3.63 8.15 8.75
CA GLY A 75 -2.43 8.97 8.55
C GLY A 75 -1.22 8.27 9.13
N THR A 76 -0.24 7.95 8.31
CA THR A 76 0.95 7.18 8.73
C THR A 76 2.20 7.70 8.02
N GLY A 77 3.35 7.05 8.20
CA GLY A 77 4.57 7.37 7.45
C GLY A 77 4.80 6.49 6.22
N ASP A 78 3.84 5.63 5.85
CA ASP A 78 3.92 4.81 4.63
C ASP A 78 2.55 4.74 3.94
N ASP A 79 2.26 3.69 3.19
CA ASP A 79 0.99 3.52 2.48
C ASP A 79 -0.19 3.56 3.46
N CYS A 80 -1.17 4.40 3.14
CA CYS A 80 -2.42 4.48 3.86
C CYS A 80 -3.19 3.15 3.70
N ILE A 81 -3.25 2.66 2.46
CA ILE A 81 -3.72 1.32 2.13
C ILE A 81 -2.80 0.76 1.05
N SER A 82 -2.31 -0.46 1.23
CA SER A 82 -1.53 -1.18 0.21
C SER A 82 -2.22 -2.49 -0.18
N VAL A 83 -2.38 -2.73 -1.48
CA VAL A 83 -2.95 -3.98 -2.04
C VAL A 83 -1.84 -4.75 -2.76
N SER A 84 -1.43 -5.86 -2.16
CA SER A 84 -0.35 -6.74 -2.61
C SER A 84 -0.87 -7.93 -3.43
N SER A 85 0.06 -8.71 -3.95
CA SER A 85 -0.17 -9.85 -4.83
C SER A 85 -1.19 -10.86 -4.29
N GLY A 86 -1.94 -11.48 -5.20
CA GLY A 86 -2.95 -12.49 -4.90
C GLY A 86 -4.27 -11.92 -4.36
N SER A 87 -4.44 -10.59 -4.40
CA SER A 87 -5.64 -9.92 -3.89
C SER A 87 -6.63 -9.58 -5.00
N SER A 88 -7.93 -9.76 -4.73
CA SER A 88 -8.99 -9.38 -5.67
C SER A 88 -10.28 -8.94 -4.99
N PHE A 89 -11.13 -8.22 -5.72
CA PHE A 89 -12.39 -7.68 -5.19
C PHE A 89 -12.17 -6.84 -3.92
N VAL A 90 -11.32 -5.81 -4.04
CA VAL A 90 -11.00 -4.88 -2.96
C VAL A 90 -11.75 -3.58 -3.19
N ALA A 91 -12.54 -3.15 -2.21
CA ALA A 91 -13.29 -1.90 -2.24
C ALA A 91 -12.81 -0.96 -1.14
N VAL A 92 -12.40 0.25 -1.53
CA VAL A 92 -11.97 1.33 -0.63
C VAL A 92 -12.91 2.51 -0.84
N ASP A 93 -13.58 2.98 0.22
CA ASP A 93 -14.68 3.95 0.09
C ASP A 93 -14.77 4.91 1.28
N GLY A 94 -14.65 6.21 1.04
CA GLY A 94 -14.82 7.21 2.11
C GLY A 94 -13.62 7.26 3.05
N ILE A 95 -12.42 7.47 2.50
CA ILE A 95 -11.17 7.49 3.28
C ILE A 95 -10.59 8.89 3.34
N GLU A 96 -10.27 9.34 4.56
CA GLU A 96 -9.35 10.46 4.78
C GLU A 96 -7.94 9.90 4.94
N CYS A 97 -7.07 10.23 4.00
CA CYS A 97 -5.79 9.57 3.83
C CYS A 97 -4.65 10.59 3.88
N GLY A 98 -3.89 10.63 4.97
CA GLY A 98 -2.90 11.70 5.13
C GLY A 98 -2.45 11.96 6.56
N PRO A 99 -1.14 12.17 6.81
CA PRO A 99 -0.02 12.07 5.85
C PRO A 99 0.27 10.61 5.42
N GLY A 100 1.21 10.40 4.49
CA GLY A 100 1.70 9.07 4.10
C GLY A 100 2.04 8.91 2.61
N HIS A 101 1.98 7.69 2.10
CA HIS A 101 2.31 7.36 0.70
C HIS A 101 1.10 7.06 -0.20
N GLY A 102 -0.11 7.32 0.29
CA GLY A 102 -1.34 7.19 -0.47
C GLY A 102 -1.92 5.77 -0.50
N VAL A 103 -2.79 5.50 -1.47
CA VAL A 103 -3.35 4.17 -1.72
C VAL A 103 -2.57 3.51 -2.85
N SER A 104 -1.87 2.43 -2.52
CA SER A 104 -0.91 1.79 -3.40
C SER A 104 -1.35 0.39 -3.82
N ILE A 105 -1.25 0.10 -5.11
CA ILE A 105 -1.29 -1.24 -5.66
C ILE A 105 0.15 -1.71 -5.84
N GLY A 106 0.54 -2.76 -5.12
CA GLY A 106 1.89 -3.32 -5.11
C GLY A 106 2.67 -3.05 -3.82
N SER A 107 3.98 -3.32 -3.80
CA SER A 107 4.80 -3.61 -4.98
C SER A 107 4.55 -5.00 -5.56
N LEU A 108 4.42 -5.10 -6.87
CA LEU A 108 4.13 -6.37 -7.56
C LEU A 108 5.35 -6.90 -8.32
N GLY A 109 5.56 -8.21 -8.28
CA GLY A 109 6.56 -8.92 -9.11
C GLY A 109 8.00 -8.78 -8.64
N LYS A 110 8.22 -8.58 -7.33
CA LYS A 110 9.58 -8.55 -6.74
C LYS A 110 10.36 -9.79 -7.15
N ASN A 111 11.66 -9.63 -7.43
CA ASN A 111 12.55 -10.72 -7.84
C ASN A 111 12.13 -11.47 -9.12
N GLY A 112 11.33 -10.85 -9.99
CA GLY A 112 10.82 -11.50 -11.21
C GLY A 112 9.62 -12.42 -10.97
N ASP A 113 9.05 -12.41 -9.77
CA ASP A 113 7.90 -13.21 -9.41
C ASP A 113 6.67 -12.85 -10.24
N THR A 114 5.75 -13.82 -10.37
CA THR A 114 4.43 -13.56 -10.93
C THR A 114 3.52 -12.99 -9.84
N ALA A 115 2.96 -11.82 -10.09
CA ALA A 115 2.03 -11.15 -9.20
C ALA A 115 0.74 -10.75 -9.92
N ALA A 116 -0.39 -10.91 -9.23
CA ALA A 116 -1.70 -10.60 -9.78
C ALA A 116 -2.53 -9.81 -8.77
N VAL A 117 -3.09 -8.69 -9.22
CA VAL A 117 -4.12 -7.92 -8.52
C VAL A 117 -5.22 -7.57 -9.52
N GLU A 118 -6.48 -7.77 -9.13
CA GLU A 118 -7.63 -7.43 -9.99
C GLU A 118 -8.87 -6.99 -9.23
N PHE A 119 -9.73 -6.22 -9.89
CA PHE A 119 -11.01 -5.74 -9.34
C PHE A 119 -10.81 -4.93 -8.05
N VAL A 120 -10.04 -3.85 -8.16
CA VAL A 120 -9.82 -2.89 -7.07
C VAL A 120 -10.59 -1.61 -7.38
N ASP A 121 -11.52 -1.24 -6.51
CA ASP A 121 -12.31 -0.02 -6.62
C ASP A 121 -12.00 0.91 -5.46
N VAL A 122 -11.32 2.02 -5.73
CA VAL A 122 -11.00 3.07 -4.77
C VAL A 122 -11.86 4.28 -5.08
N ARG A 123 -12.67 4.73 -4.13
CA ARG A 123 -13.56 5.87 -4.34
C ARG A 123 -13.74 6.75 -3.12
N ASN A 124 -14.15 8.00 -3.36
CA ASN A 124 -14.47 8.95 -2.29
C ASN A 124 -13.29 9.08 -1.30
N VAL A 125 -12.08 9.24 -1.82
CA VAL A 125 -10.87 9.35 -1.00
C VAL A 125 -10.33 10.76 -1.11
N ARG A 126 -10.05 11.37 0.05
CA ARG A 126 -9.32 12.62 0.13
C ARG A 126 -7.91 12.35 0.64
N PHE A 127 -6.93 12.69 -0.17
CA PHE A 127 -5.53 12.64 0.18
C PHE A 127 -5.08 14.00 0.72
N THR A 128 -4.36 14.03 1.84
CA THR A 128 -3.88 15.26 2.47
C THR A 128 -2.44 15.11 2.96
N ASP A 129 -1.56 16.06 2.64
CA ASP A 129 -0.16 16.06 3.08
C ASP A 129 0.57 14.74 2.81
N SER A 130 0.33 14.15 1.63
CA SER A 130 0.85 12.82 1.26
C SER A 130 1.83 12.89 0.09
N MET A 131 2.83 12.00 0.10
CA MET A 131 3.79 11.91 -1.00
C MET A 131 3.12 11.46 -2.29
N ASN A 132 2.16 10.52 -2.20
CA ASN A 132 1.40 10.08 -3.35
C ASN A 132 -0.08 10.02 -3.01
N GLY A 133 -0.90 10.08 -4.06
CA GLY A 133 -2.33 9.81 -3.99
C GLY A 133 -2.64 8.38 -4.42
N ALA A 134 -3.06 8.22 -5.67
CA ALA A 134 -3.25 6.91 -6.29
C ALA A 134 -1.91 6.39 -6.83
N ARG A 135 -1.47 5.21 -6.38
CA ARG A 135 -0.17 4.66 -6.78
C ARG A 135 -0.26 3.22 -7.28
N ILE A 136 0.48 2.89 -8.33
CA ILE A 136 0.74 1.52 -8.78
C ILE A 136 2.25 1.34 -8.88
N LYS A 137 2.81 0.34 -8.19
CA LYS A 137 4.24 0.04 -8.15
C LYS A 137 4.50 -1.41 -8.57
N THR A 138 5.25 -1.61 -9.65
CA THR A 138 5.68 -2.93 -10.11
C THR A 138 7.20 -2.96 -10.28
N TRP A 139 7.81 -4.09 -9.97
CA TRP A 139 9.25 -4.29 -10.10
C TRP A 139 9.62 -4.55 -11.56
N GLU A 140 10.78 -4.04 -11.96
CA GLU A 140 11.40 -4.38 -13.24
C GLU A 140 11.67 -5.89 -13.30
N GLY A 141 11.29 -6.52 -14.42
CA GLY A 141 11.38 -7.97 -14.60
C GLY A 141 10.26 -8.79 -13.94
N GLY A 142 9.38 -8.15 -13.16
CA GLY A 142 8.19 -8.80 -12.59
C GLY A 142 7.20 -9.27 -13.66
N GLN A 143 6.45 -10.32 -13.36
CA GLN A 143 5.47 -10.92 -14.27
C GLN A 143 4.04 -10.83 -13.71
N GLY A 144 3.03 -11.03 -14.57
CA GLY A 144 1.62 -11.05 -14.17
C GLY A 144 0.86 -9.78 -14.55
N TYR A 145 -0.04 -9.29 -13.70
CA TYR A 145 -0.91 -8.16 -14.03
C TYR A 145 -1.46 -7.38 -12.83
N ALA A 146 -1.74 -6.10 -13.08
CA ALA A 146 -2.64 -5.26 -12.29
C ALA A 146 -3.73 -4.76 -13.25
N LYS A 147 -4.97 -5.24 -13.11
CA LYS A 147 -6.05 -4.95 -14.09
C LYS A 147 -7.38 -4.69 -13.40
N SER A 148 -8.30 -4.03 -14.09
CA SER A 148 -9.63 -3.69 -13.53
C SER A 148 -9.50 -2.90 -12.21
N ILE A 149 -8.76 -1.80 -12.26
CA ILE A 149 -8.48 -0.94 -11.11
C ILE A 149 -9.09 0.43 -11.41
N SER A 150 -9.93 0.95 -10.51
CA SER A 150 -10.56 2.26 -10.61
C SER A 150 -10.20 3.14 -9.40
N PHE A 151 -9.96 4.42 -9.68
CA PHE A 151 -9.87 5.49 -8.70
C PHE A 151 -10.89 6.56 -9.09
N THR A 152 -11.94 6.74 -8.31
CA THR A 152 -13.09 7.59 -8.68
C THR A 152 -13.45 8.58 -7.56
N ASN A 153 -13.76 9.83 -7.90
CA ASN A 153 -14.05 10.87 -6.91
C ASN A 153 -12.94 10.99 -5.86
N ILE A 154 -11.75 11.38 -6.34
CA ILE A 154 -10.55 11.52 -5.55
C ILE A 154 -10.22 13.00 -5.40
N GLU A 155 -9.98 13.44 -4.18
CA GLU A 155 -9.55 14.79 -3.85
C GLU A 155 -8.09 14.76 -3.40
N PHE A 156 -7.29 15.71 -3.87
CA PHE A 156 -5.89 15.86 -3.50
C PHE A 156 -5.69 17.25 -2.88
N ASP A 157 -5.20 17.26 -1.65
CA ASP A 157 -4.85 18.47 -0.89
C ASP A 157 -3.39 18.37 -0.46
N ASN A 158 -2.52 19.22 -1.02
CA ASN A 158 -1.07 19.17 -0.75
C ASN A 158 -0.46 17.76 -0.94
N VAL A 159 -0.58 17.20 -2.15
CA VAL A 159 -0.07 15.86 -2.51
C VAL A 159 1.03 15.99 -3.57
N ASP A 160 2.23 15.46 -3.31
CA ASP A 160 3.38 15.64 -4.21
C ASP A 160 3.15 14.95 -5.57
N HIS A 161 2.68 13.70 -5.53
CA HIS A 161 2.37 12.90 -6.71
C HIS A 161 0.91 12.39 -6.67
N PRO A 162 -0.08 13.19 -7.15
CA PRO A 162 -1.50 12.80 -7.09
C PRO A 162 -1.79 11.42 -7.71
N VAL A 163 -1.14 11.12 -8.84
CA VAL A 163 -1.18 9.80 -9.48
C VAL A 163 0.23 9.40 -9.89
N LEU A 164 0.68 8.21 -9.48
CA LEU A 164 1.98 7.66 -9.84
C LEU A 164 1.86 6.20 -10.28
N ILE A 165 2.35 5.88 -11.48
CA ILE A 165 2.49 4.51 -11.96
C ILE A 165 3.97 4.30 -12.26
N ASP A 166 4.61 3.42 -11.49
CA ASP A 166 6.03 3.10 -11.60
C ASP A 166 6.19 1.61 -11.90
N GLN A 167 6.73 1.28 -13.08
CA GLN A 167 7.04 -0.08 -13.49
C GLN A 167 8.50 -0.49 -13.28
N PHE A 168 9.31 0.42 -12.75
CA PHE A 168 10.72 0.22 -12.43
C PHE A 168 10.95 0.37 -10.92
N TYR A 169 9.96 -0.04 -10.12
CA TYR A 169 10.01 0.11 -8.67
C TYR A 169 11.21 -0.65 -8.11
N ARG A 170 11.99 0.03 -7.27
CA ARG A 170 13.15 -0.51 -6.57
C ARG A 170 13.07 -0.11 -5.12
N ASP A 171 13.41 -1.05 -4.23
CA ASP A 171 13.57 -0.74 -2.82
C ASP A 171 14.81 0.14 -2.64
N ARG A 172 14.62 1.36 -2.14
CA ARG A 172 15.73 2.31 -1.94
C ARG A 172 16.74 1.82 -0.89
N SER A 173 16.42 0.78 -0.12
CA SER A 173 17.39 0.11 0.75
C SER A 173 18.44 -0.74 -0.01
N VAL A 174 18.23 -1.01 -1.30
CA VAL A 174 19.16 -1.78 -2.15
C VAL A 174 20.23 -0.88 -2.81
N GLN A 175 20.23 0.44 -2.54
CA GLN A 175 21.34 1.31 -2.92
C GLN A 175 22.43 1.38 -1.84
N VAL A 176 23.06 0.23 -1.56
CA VAL A 176 24.43 0.22 -1.02
C VAL A 176 25.21 -0.86 -1.77
N HIS A 177 26.19 -0.40 -2.56
CA HIS A 177 27.17 -1.14 -3.36
C HIS A 177 26.77 -1.60 -4.76
N GLU A 178 26.63 -0.64 -5.68
CA GLU A 178 27.28 -0.76 -6.98
C GLU A 178 27.77 0.62 -7.42
N LEU A 179 29.00 0.94 -7.01
CA LEU A 179 29.79 1.96 -7.69
C LEU A 179 30.63 1.21 -8.73
N GLU A 180 30.14 1.14 -9.97
CA GLU A 180 31.05 1.09 -11.11
C GLU A 180 30.86 2.36 -11.94
N PRO A 181 31.87 3.24 -12.04
CA PRO A 181 31.84 4.33 -13.00
C PRO A 181 31.94 3.76 -14.41
N LEU A 182 31.03 4.19 -15.29
CA LEU A 182 31.13 3.95 -16.74
C LEU A 182 32.48 4.49 -17.25
N PRO A 183 33.27 3.72 -18.02
CA PRO A 183 34.43 4.26 -18.71
C PRO A 183 33.97 5.22 -19.81
N TRP A 184 34.43 6.47 -19.74
CA TRP A 184 34.10 7.55 -20.67
C TRP A 184 34.90 7.51 -21.99
N GLU A 185 35.42 6.35 -22.41
CA GLU A 185 36.12 6.23 -23.70
C GLU A 185 35.33 5.34 -24.66
N LYS A 186 34.50 5.98 -25.51
CA LYS A 186 34.23 5.64 -26.92
C LYS A 186 32.92 6.29 -27.41
N VAL A 187 32.91 7.61 -27.63
CA VAL A 187 32.14 8.26 -28.71
C VAL A 187 32.87 9.56 -29.09
N HIS A 188 33.55 9.51 -30.24
CA HIS A 188 34.10 10.60 -31.07
C HIS A 188 35.06 11.62 -30.46
#